data_AF-A0A4R1BL75-F1
#
_entry.id   AF-A0A4R1BL75-F1
#
_cell.length_a   1.000
_cell.length_b   1.000
_cell.length_c   1.000
_cell.angle_alpha   90.00
_cell.angle_beta   90.00
_cell.angle_gamma   90.00
#
_symmetry.space_group_name_H-M   'P 1'
#
loop_
_entity.id
_entity.type
_entity.pdbx_description
1 polymer ?
#
loop_
_entity_poly.entity_id
_entity_poly.type
_entity_poly.pdbx_seq_one_letter_code
_entity_poly.pdbx_strand_id
1 'polypeptide(L)'
;MKFSHEILETNAGILLIGTMIAISIGGLVEITPLFLIKDTVEDVPGVRPYTPLESRGRDIFVREGCYTCHSQMIRPFRDEQLRYGHYSLAAESKYDHPFQWGSKRTGPDLARVGGKYSNEWHVQHLNQPTSVVPESVMPNYPWLAKTPLDYSDVADRLRALRTVGVPYSASEAEYQANVKQFGAEVANTLRIDKAQENLVAQAQAGNYDGDRSFVSEADALIAYLQVLGTMVDFSKVKPEDLVKYR
;
A
#
# COMPACT_ATOMS: atom_id res chain seq x y z
N MET A 1 2.18 -52.44 -14.17
CA MET A 1 1.44 -51.88 -15.31
C MET A 1 2.34 -50.91 -16.05
N LYS A 2 2.54 -51.08 -17.36
CA LYS A 2 3.21 -50.07 -18.20
C LYS A 2 2.23 -48.92 -18.38
N PHE A 3 2.57 -47.73 -17.90
CA PHE A 3 1.81 -46.52 -18.17
C PHE A 3 1.92 -46.23 -19.69
N SER A 4 0.80 -46.34 -20.42
CA SER A 4 0.74 -45.99 -21.85
C SER A 4 0.16 -44.59 -21.97
N HIS A 5 0.84 -43.71 -22.71
CA HIS A 5 0.38 -42.34 -22.99
C HIS A 5 -1.00 -42.33 -23.66
N GLU A 6 -1.32 -43.38 -24.42
CA GLU A 6 -2.61 -43.58 -25.07
C GLU A 6 -3.80 -43.50 -24.11
N ILE A 7 -3.66 -43.92 -22.85
CA ILE A 7 -4.74 -43.87 -21.84
C ILE A 7 -5.09 -42.42 -21.46
N LEU A 8 -4.09 -41.54 -21.41
CA LEU A 8 -4.30 -40.11 -21.17
C LEU A 8 -4.91 -39.43 -22.39
N GLU A 9 -4.41 -39.73 -23.59
CA GLU A 9 -4.82 -39.08 -24.84
C GLU A 9 -6.23 -39.47 -25.29
N THR A 10 -6.66 -40.70 -25.01
CA THR A 10 -7.97 -41.21 -25.43
C THR A 10 -9.08 -40.96 -24.42
N ASN A 11 -8.76 -40.55 -23.19
CA ASN A 11 -9.74 -40.28 -22.14
C ASN A 11 -9.70 -38.81 -21.69
N ALA A 12 -10.69 -38.04 -22.16
CA ALA A 12 -10.81 -36.62 -21.85
C ALA A 12 -10.87 -36.32 -20.34
N GLY A 13 -11.48 -37.20 -19.52
CA GLY A 13 -11.58 -37.01 -18.07
C GLY A 13 -10.23 -37.18 -17.36
N ILE A 14 -9.46 -38.21 -17.74
CA ILE A 14 -8.12 -38.43 -17.19
C ILE A 14 -7.17 -37.30 -17.64
N LEU A 15 -7.27 -36.85 -18.89
CA LEU A 15 -6.50 -35.72 -19.39
C LEU A 15 -6.80 -34.43 -18.58
N LEU A 16 -8.08 -34.12 -18.35
CA LEU A 16 -8.50 -32.95 -17.57
C LEU A 16 -7.92 -32.97 -16.15
N ILE A 17 -8.00 -34.12 -15.48
CA ILE A 17 -7.43 -34.30 -14.13
C ILE A 17 -5.91 -34.15 -14.15
N GLY A 18 -5.24 -34.79 -15.13
CA GLY A 18 -3.79 -34.70 -15.30
C GLY A 18 -3.31 -33.26 -15.53
N THR A 19 -3.99 -32.50 -16.39
CA THR A 19 -3.70 -31.09 -16.65
C THR A 19 -3.95 -30.22 -15.41
N MET A 20 -5.07 -30.44 -14.71
CA MET A 20 -5.37 -29.71 -13.47
C MET A 20 -4.28 -29.92 -12.42
N ILE A 21 -3.84 -31.17 -12.22
CA ILE A 21 -2.75 -31.48 -11.29
C ILE A 21 -1.46 -30.78 -11.75
N ALA A 22 -1.09 -30.89 -13.02
CA ALA A 22 0.13 -30.30 -13.55
C ALA A 22 0.19 -28.77 -13.36
N ILE A 23 -0.91 -28.06 -13.63
CA ILE A 23 -0.99 -26.60 -13.44
C ILE A 23 -0.98 -26.22 -11.94
N SER A 24 -1.66 -27.01 -11.10
CA SER A 24 -1.78 -26.70 -9.66
C SER A 24 -0.44 -26.78 -8.92
N ILE A 25 0.51 -27.61 -9.38
CA ILE A 25 1.82 -27.76 -8.75
C ILE A 25 2.57 -26.41 -8.70
N GLY A 26 2.53 -25.60 -9.76
CA GLY A 26 3.20 -24.29 -9.78
C GLY A 26 2.66 -23.36 -8.70
N GLY A 27 1.32 -23.22 -8.64
CA GLY A 27 0.67 -22.42 -7.60
C GLY A 27 0.95 -22.94 -6.19
N LEU A 28 0.95 -24.26 -5.98
CA LEU A 28 1.23 -24.84 -4.68
C LEU A 28 2.66 -24.56 -4.21
N VAL A 29 3.64 -24.65 -5.10
CA VAL A 29 5.07 -24.45 -4.76
C VAL A 29 5.42 -22.97 -4.58
N GLU A 30 4.81 -22.06 -5.35
CA GLU A 30 5.15 -20.64 -5.30
C GLU A 30 4.33 -19.86 -4.24
N ILE A 31 3.03 -20.15 -4.10
CA ILE A 31 2.11 -19.35 -3.27
C ILE A 31 2.04 -19.89 -1.84
N THR A 32 1.86 -21.20 -1.66
CA THR A 32 1.62 -21.80 -0.34
C THR A 32 2.75 -21.52 0.67
N PRO A 33 4.04 -21.63 0.31
CA PRO A 33 5.13 -21.37 1.27
C PRO A 33 5.13 -19.94 1.81
N LEU A 34 4.70 -18.95 1.01
CA LEU A 34 4.63 -17.54 1.44
C LEU A 34 3.61 -17.31 2.57
N PHE A 35 2.60 -18.18 2.72
CA PHE A 35 1.66 -18.12 3.86
C PHE A 35 2.17 -18.85 5.10
N LEU A 36 3.08 -19.81 4.94
CA LEU A 36 3.49 -20.74 6.01
C LEU A 36 4.85 -20.37 6.62
N ILE A 37 5.76 -19.83 5.82
CA ILE A 37 7.11 -19.46 6.24
C ILE A 37 7.08 -18.02 6.74
N LYS A 38 7.15 -17.84 8.06
CA LYS A 38 7.07 -16.51 8.70
C LYS A 38 8.33 -15.66 8.52
N ASP A 39 9.45 -16.31 8.18
CA ASP A 39 10.76 -15.67 8.04
C ASP A 39 10.99 -15.08 6.63
N THR A 40 9.95 -14.95 5.80
CA THR A 40 10.04 -14.28 4.48
C THR A 40 9.72 -12.79 4.54
N VAL A 41 9.21 -12.29 5.68
CA VAL A 41 8.87 -10.88 5.88
C VAL A 41 9.78 -10.32 6.97
N GLU A 42 10.41 -9.19 6.70
CA GLU A 42 11.31 -8.56 7.65
C GLU A 42 10.57 -8.08 8.90
N ASP A 43 11.13 -8.35 10.08
CA ASP A 43 10.66 -7.71 11.31
C ASP A 43 11.28 -6.31 11.42
N VAL A 44 10.54 -5.30 10.97
CA VAL A 44 10.91 -3.88 11.10
C VAL A 44 9.93 -3.14 12.02
N PRO A 45 10.44 -2.46 13.07
CA PRO A 45 9.59 -1.66 13.92
C PRO A 45 9.07 -0.43 13.16
N GLY A 46 7.87 0.02 13.50
CA GLY A 46 7.31 1.29 13.02
C GLY A 46 6.27 1.16 11.90
N VAL A 47 6.21 0.03 11.18
CA VAL A 47 5.16 -0.20 10.17
C VAL A 47 3.80 -0.37 10.85
N ARG A 48 2.91 0.60 10.60
CA ARG A 48 1.53 0.64 11.09
C ARG A 48 0.53 0.54 9.93
N PRO A 49 -0.72 0.15 10.18
CA PRO A 49 -1.78 0.34 9.18
C PRO A 49 -1.94 1.82 8.82
N TYR A 50 -2.53 2.05 7.65
CA TYR A 50 -2.91 3.38 7.22
C TYR A 50 -3.95 3.97 8.18
N THR A 51 -3.90 5.29 8.38
CA THR A 51 -5.01 5.98 9.04
C THR A 51 -6.25 5.95 8.14
N PRO A 52 -7.45 6.28 8.66
CA PRO A 52 -8.65 6.34 7.83
C PRO A 52 -8.51 7.27 6.62
N LEU A 53 -7.85 8.43 6.77
CA LEU A 53 -7.60 9.38 5.67
C LEU A 53 -6.63 8.80 4.64
N GLU A 54 -5.50 8.26 5.09
CA GLU A 54 -4.50 7.62 4.23
C GLU A 54 -5.11 6.43 3.46
N SER A 55 -5.95 5.62 4.12
CA SER A 55 -6.65 4.51 3.48
C SER A 55 -7.58 4.99 2.36
N ARG A 56 -8.30 6.09 2.56
CA ARG A 56 -9.14 6.68 1.49
C ARG A 56 -8.30 7.30 0.38
N GLY A 57 -7.16 7.90 0.72
CA GLY A 57 -6.19 8.41 -0.26
C GLY A 57 -5.62 7.32 -1.16
N ARG A 58 -5.34 6.16 -0.57
CA ARG A 58 -4.91 4.97 -1.29
C ARG A 58 -6.00 4.44 -2.23
N ASP A 59 -7.25 4.43 -1.79
CA ASP A 59 -8.37 4.05 -2.66
C ASP A 59 -8.49 5.00 -3.86
N ILE A 60 -8.26 6.31 -3.66
CA ILE A 60 -8.21 7.30 -4.73
C ILE A 60 -7.02 7.06 -5.66
N PHE A 61 -5.83 6.76 -5.12
CA PHE A 61 -4.64 6.41 -5.90
C PHE A 61 -4.92 5.23 -6.85
N VAL A 62 -5.66 4.22 -6.36
CA VAL A 62 -6.10 3.07 -7.17
C VAL A 62 -7.18 3.48 -8.18
N ARG A 63 -8.20 4.25 -7.77
CA ARG A 63 -9.28 4.74 -8.65
C ARG A 63 -8.75 5.53 -9.84
N GLU A 64 -7.78 6.39 -9.60
CA GLU A 64 -7.17 7.25 -10.62
C GLU A 64 -6.12 6.50 -11.48
N GLY A 65 -5.82 5.24 -11.17
CA GLY A 65 -4.89 4.44 -11.96
C GLY A 65 -3.44 4.89 -11.86
N CYS A 66 -3.05 5.58 -10.79
CA CYS A 66 -1.68 6.08 -10.60
C CYS A 66 -0.63 4.96 -10.70
N TYR A 67 -0.98 3.74 -10.28
CA TYR A 67 -0.15 2.53 -10.36
C TYR A 67 0.23 2.13 -11.80
N THR A 68 -0.48 2.64 -12.82
CA THR A 68 -0.17 2.38 -14.25
C THR A 68 1.08 3.12 -14.72
N CYS A 69 1.43 4.22 -14.03
CA CYS A 69 2.58 5.07 -14.34
C CYS A 69 3.66 5.04 -13.27
N HIS A 70 3.27 4.83 -12.01
CA HIS A 70 4.15 4.89 -10.85
C HIS A 70 4.24 3.54 -10.15
N SER A 71 5.46 3.14 -9.81
CA SER A 71 5.69 2.00 -8.93
C SER A 71 5.85 2.42 -7.48
N GLN A 72 5.55 1.50 -6.56
CA GLN A 72 5.93 1.60 -5.16
C GLN A 72 6.77 0.37 -4.76
N MET A 73 7.90 0.17 -5.45
CA MET A 73 8.83 -0.91 -5.13
C MET A 73 10.22 -0.56 -5.65
N ILE A 74 11.11 -0.15 -4.74
CA ILE A 74 12.51 0.17 -5.06
C ILE A 74 13.32 -1.12 -5.02
N ARG A 75 14.01 -1.42 -6.12
CA ARG A 75 14.83 -2.63 -6.25
C ARG A 75 16.18 -2.46 -5.52
N PRO A 76 16.82 -3.55 -5.08
CA PRO A 76 18.08 -3.51 -4.32
C PRO A 76 19.31 -3.28 -5.21
N PHE A 77 19.25 -2.24 -6.05
CA PHE A 77 20.36 -1.78 -6.88
C PHE A 77 20.83 -0.40 -6.41
N ARG A 78 22.14 -0.15 -6.54
CA ARG A 78 22.76 1.11 -6.10
C ARG A 78 22.18 2.33 -6.81
N ASP A 79 21.90 2.23 -8.10
CA ASP A 79 21.35 3.31 -8.91
C ASP A 79 19.91 3.67 -8.50
N GLU A 80 19.08 2.68 -8.20
CA GLU A 80 17.75 2.90 -7.63
C GLU A 80 17.83 3.51 -6.24
N GLN A 81 18.76 3.02 -5.42
CA GLN A 81 18.92 3.53 -4.07
C GLN A 81 19.34 5.00 -4.04
N LEU A 82 20.25 5.42 -4.93
CA LEU A 82 20.66 6.81 -5.05
C LEU A 82 19.54 7.72 -5.57
N ARG A 83 18.60 7.18 -6.36
CA ARG A 83 17.50 7.94 -6.95
C ARG A 83 16.31 8.09 -6.01
N TYR A 84 15.93 7.00 -5.34
CA TYR A 84 14.68 6.90 -4.60
C TYR A 84 14.86 6.73 -3.09
N GLY A 85 16.00 6.24 -2.62
CA GLY A 85 16.26 5.92 -1.21
C GLY A 85 16.37 4.41 -0.97
N HIS A 86 16.33 3.98 0.29
CA HIS A 86 16.49 2.56 0.63
C HIS A 86 15.51 1.67 -0.15
N TYR A 87 15.98 0.50 -0.60
CA TYR A 87 15.15 -0.47 -1.31
C TYR A 87 13.94 -0.89 -0.47
N SER A 88 12.86 -1.30 -1.14
CA SER A 88 11.62 -1.68 -0.47
C SER A 88 11.79 -3.01 0.27
N LEU A 89 11.25 -3.08 1.48
CA LEU A 89 11.16 -4.28 2.29
C LEU A 89 9.75 -4.87 2.15
N ALA A 90 9.62 -6.20 2.24
CA ALA A 90 8.32 -6.87 2.15
C ALA A 90 7.37 -6.41 3.27
N ALA A 91 7.94 -6.14 4.45
CA ALA A 91 7.21 -5.65 5.62
C ALA A 91 6.40 -4.37 5.38
N GLU A 92 6.86 -3.49 4.48
CA GLU A 92 6.23 -2.19 4.23
C GLU A 92 4.88 -2.33 3.51
N SER A 93 4.72 -3.38 2.71
CA SER A 93 3.47 -3.69 2.01
C SER A 93 2.59 -4.69 2.74
N LYS A 94 2.91 -5.03 4.00
CA LYS A 94 2.16 -6.00 4.81
C LYS A 94 0.66 -5.69 4.93
N TYR A 95 0.29 -4.40 4.97
CA TYR A 95 -1.10 -3.95 5.09
C TYR A 95 -1.71 -3.49 3.77
N ASP A 96 -1.01 -3.69 2.64
CA ASP A 96 -1.50 -3.28 1.32
C ASP A 96 -2.45 -4.32 0.72
N HIS A 97 -3.75 -4.00 0.72
CA HIS A 97 -4.76 -4.80 0.04
C HIS A 97 -5.46 -3.97 -1.06
N PRO A 98 -5.21 -4.22 -2.37
CA PRO A 98 -4.15 -5.07 -2.95
C PRO A 98 -2.80 -4.34 -3.04
N PHE A 99 -1.67 -5.06 -3.05
CA PHE A 99 -0.32 -4.48 -3.15
C PHE A 99 -0.20 -3.39 -4.26
N GLN A 100 0.61 -2.36 -4.02
CA GLN A 100 0.81 -1.22 -4.96
C GLN A 100 2.18 -1.25 -5.65
N TRP A 101 2.85 -2.41 -5.69
CA TRP A 101 4.07 -2.56 -6.46
C TRP A 101 3.75 -2.37 -7.94
N GLY A 102 4.48 -1.46 -8.59
CA GLY A 102 4.22 -1.15 -9.98
C GLY A 102 4.87 -2.14 -10.93
N SER A 103 4.27 -2.29 -12.11
CA SER A 103 4.83 -3.05 -13.23
C SER A 103 5.46 -2.16 -14.31
N LYS A 104 5.30 -0.84 -14.18
CA LYS A 104 5.78 0.16 -15.14
C LYS A 104 6.21 1.44 -14.41
N ARG A 105 7.15 2.18 -15.02
CA ARG A 105 7.60 3.50 -14.58
C ARG A 105 7.58 4.49 -15.75
N THR A 106 6.41 5.08 -16.00
CA THR A 106 6.31 6.27 -16.86
C THR A 106 6.64 7.51 -16.04
N GLY A 107 6.16 7.55 -14.79
CA GLY A 107 6.65 8.47 -13.77
C GLY A 107 7.66 7.80 -12.83
N PRO A 108 8.27 8.56 -11.90
CA PRO A 108 9.22 8.03 -10.91
C PRO A 108 8.55 7.07 -9.92
N ASP A 109 9.36 6.26 -9.22
CA ASP A 109 8.88 5.45 -8.09
C ASP A 109 8.45 6.34 -6.91
N LEU A 110 7.37 5.96 -6.23
CA LEU A 110 6.75 6.71 -5.14
C LEU A 110 6.93 6.09 -3.74
N ALA A 111 7.61 4.94 -3.61
CA ALA A 111 7.74 4.22 -2.34
C ALA A 111 8.41 5.02 -1.21
N ARG A 112 9.05 6.15 -1.53
CA ARG A 112 9.79 7.03 -0.61
C ARG A 112 9.49 8.51 -0.88
N VAL A 113 8.29 8.82 -1.33
CA VAL A 113 7.91 10.22 -1.63
C VAL A 113 7.53 11.00 -0.37
N GLY A 114 7.20 10.30 0.73
CA GLY A 114 6.81 10.94 1.98
C GLY A 114 7.84 11.92 2.50
N GLY A 115 7.42 13.15 2.77
CA GLY A 115 8.29 14.24 3.24
C GLY A 115 9.26 14.81 2.20
N LYS A 116 9.32 14.27 0.97
CA LYS A 116 10.23 14.76 -0.08
C LYS A 116 9.74 16.05 -0.73
N TYR A 117 8.42 16.22 -0.80
CA TYR A 117 7.75 17.41 -1.35
C TYR A 117 6.74 17.95 -0.36
N SER A 118 6.50 19.27 -0.39
CA SER A 118 5.48 19.88 0.45
C SER A 118 4.07 19.53 -0.05
N ASN A 119 3.08 19.70 0.82
CA ASN A 119 1.68 19.52 0.47
C ASN A 119 1.28 20.45 -0.69
N GLU A 120 1.72 21.70 -0.66
CA GLU A 120 1.46 22.68 -1.72
C GLU A 120 2.07 22.26 -3.06
N TRP A 121 3.27 21.66 -3.04
CA TRP A 121 3.87 21.11 -4.26
C TRP A 121 3.02 19.96 -4.80
N HIS A 122 2.54 19.06 -3.94
CA HIS A 122 1.66 17.98 -4.37
C HIS A 122 0.35 18.50 -4.97
N VAL A 123 -0.28 19.52 -4.37
CA VAL A 123 -1.48 20.17 -4.91
C VAL A 123 -1.22 20.75 -6.30
N GLN A 124 -0.16 21.55 -6.45
CA GLN A 124 0.17 22.17 -7.73
C GLN A 124 0.48 21.11 -8.79
N HIS A 125 1.29 20.10 -8.43
CA HIS A 125 1.65 19.01 -9.33
C HIS A 125 0.42 18.20 -9.75
N LEU A 126 -0.47 17.83 -8.82
CA LEU A 126 -1.69 17.08 -9.16
C LEU A 126 -2.64 17.92 -10.03
N ASN A 127 -2.77 19.21 -9.76
CA ASN A 127 -3.64 20.10 -10.52
C ASN A 127 -3.12 20.32 -11.95
N GLN A 128 -1.81 20.54 -12.11
CA GLN A 128 -1.15 20.73 -13.40
C GLN A 128 0.33 20.32 -13.32
N PRO A 129 0.70 19.06 -13.61
CA PRO A 129 2.08 18.60 -13.48
C PRO A 129 3.08 19.44 -14.28
N THR A 130 2.68 19.95 -15.45
CA THR A 130 3.49 20.79 -16.32
C THR A 130 3.78 22.19 -15.77
N SER A 131 3.07 22.65 -14.73
CA SER A 131 3.35 23.95 -14.11
C SER A 131 4.58 23.90 -13.20
N VAL A 132 4.92 22.73 -12.66
CA VAL A 132 6.07 22.52 -11.77
C VAL A 132 7.16 21.66 -12.40
N VAL A 133 6.81 20.82 -13.37
CA VAL A 133 7.73 19.98 -14.17
C VAL A 133 7.31 20.10 -15.64
N PRO A 134 7.85 21.06 -16.40
CA PRO A 134 7.40 21.39 -17.76
C PRO A 134 7.33 20.21 -18.73
N GLU A 135 8.24 19.24 -18.58
CA GLU A 135 8.34 18.04 -19.42
C GLU A 135 7.47 16.87 -18.93
N SER A 136 6.64 17.09 -17.90
CA SER A 136 5.80 16.03 -17.34
C SER A 136 4.78 15.53 -18.35
N VAL A 137 4.68 14.21 -18.44
CA VAL A 137 3.65 13.49 -19.22
C VAL A 137 2.47 13.02 -18.35
N MET A 138 2.48 13.37 -17.05
CA MET A 138 1.40 13.01 -16.13
C MET A 138 0.12 13.79 -16.48
N PRO A 139 -1.06 13.13 -16.47
CA PRO A 139 -2.34 13.83 -16.64
C PRO A 139 -2.61 14.84 -15.52
N ASN A 140 -3.43 15.84 -15.82
CA ASN A 140 -3.94 16.78 -14.82
C ASN A 140 -5.09 16.13 -14.03
N TYR A 141 -5.09 16.30 -12.70
CA TYR A 141 -6.16 15.85 -11.78
C TYR A 141 -6.79 17.02 -10.99
N PRO A 142 -7.23 18.11 -11.65
CA PRO A 142 -7.73 19.32 -10.96
C PRO A 142 -9.04 19.10 -10.20
N TRP A 143 -9.75 18.00 -10.46
CA TRP A 143 -10.99 17.66 -9.77
C TRP A 143 -10.77 17.22 -8.33
N LEU A 144 -9.59 16.67 -7.98
CA LEU A 144 -9.32 16.15 -6.64
C LEU A 144 -9.45 17.24 -5.56
N ALA A 145 -8.99 18.46 -5.85
CA ALA A 145 -9.10 19.59 -4.95
C ALA A 145 -10.52 20.19 -4.87
N LYS A 146 -11.42 19.84 -5.80
CA LYS A 146 -12.78 20.39 -5.88
C LYS A 146 -13.84 19.39 -5.42
N THR A 147 -13.47 18.12 -5.34
CA THR A 147 -14.40 17.02 -5.05
C THR A 147 -14.37 16.75 -3.55
N PRO A 148 -15.50 16.89 -2.83
CA PRO A 148 -15.58 16.49 -1.43
C PRO A 148 -15.33 14.99 -1.30
N LEU A 149 -14.53 14.60 -0.32
CA LEU A 149 -14.29 13.19 -0.03
C LEU A 149 -15.55 12.53 0.54
N ASP A 150 -16.02 11.45 -0.09
CA ASP A 150 -16.97 10.55 0.55
C ASP A 150 -16.24 9.58 1.49
N TYR A 151 -16.51 9.77 2.79
CA TYR A 151 -16.03 8.94 3.89
C TYR A 151 -17.19 8.37 4.73
N SER A 152 -18.41 8.34 4.17
CA SER A 152 -19.57 7.73 4.83
C SER A 152 -19.37 6.25 5.14
N ASP A 153 -18.63 5.53 4.27
CA ASP A 153 -18.37 4.09 4.34
C ASP A 153 -17.00 3.74 4.97
N VAL A 154 -16.25 4.73 5.48
CA VAL A 154 -14.85 4.50 5.91
C VAL A 154 -14.75 3.42 7.00
N ALA A 155 -15.70 3.40 7.96
CA ALA A 155 -15.70 2.39 9.01
C ALA A 155 -15.89 0.96 8.44
N ASP A 156 -16.75 0.79 7.44
CA ASP A 156 -16.97 -0.50 6.77
C ASP A 156 -15.74 -0.96 6.00
N ARG A 157 -15.03 -0.03 5.34
CA ARG A 157 -13.74 -0.32 4.68
C ARG A 157 -12.70 -0.81 5.67
N LEU A 158 -12.57 -0.16 6.84
CA LEU A 158 -11.66 -0.60 7.88
C LEU A 158 -12.06 -1.97 8.46
N ARG A 159 -13.35 -2.28 8.59
CA ARG A 159 -13.84 -3.63 8.98
C ARG A 159 -13.47 -4.68 7.92
N ALA A 160 -13.57 -4.35 6.64
CA ALA A 160 -13.16 -5.25 5.55
C ALA A 160 -11.65 -5.52 5.61
N LEU A 161 -10.82 -4.49 5.78
CA LEU A 161 -9.37 -4.64 5.97
C LEU A 161 -9.03 -5.43 7.24
N ARG A 162 -9.78 -5.23 8.32
CA ARG A 162 -9.65 -6.03 9.55
C ARG A 162 -9.91 -7.51 9.30
N THR A 163 -10.88 -7.85 8.44
CA THR A 163 -11.22 -9.23 8.10
C THR A 163 -10.06 -9.95 7.40
N VAL A 164 -9.23 -9.23 6.64
CA VAL A 164 -8.04 -9.76 5.97
C VAL A 164 -6.75 -9.63 6.80
N GLY A 165 -6.86 -9.26 8.07
CA GLY A 165 -5.75 -9.30 9.04
C GLY A 165 -5.09 -7.95 9.33
N VAL A 166 -5.59 -6.83 8.80
CA VAL A 166 -5.08 -5.50 9.18
C VAL A 166 -5.56 -5.17 10.61
N PRO A 167 -4.68 -4.81 11.56
CA PRO A 167 -5.04 -4.67 12.96
C PRO A 167 -5.78 -3.36 13.28
N TYR A 168 -6.95 -3.12 12.68
CA TYR A 168 -7.86 -2.07 13.12
C TYR A 168 -8.66 -2.53 14.34
N SER A 169 -8.96 -1.60 15.26
CA SER A 169 -9.62 -1.91 16.53
C SER A 169 -11.14 -1.82 16.40
N ALA A 170 -11.84 -2.93 16.62
CA ALA A 170 -13.30 -2.96 16.78
C ALA A 170 -13.73 -3.08 18.26
N SER A 171 -12.81 -3.51 19.12
CA SER A 171 -13.02 -3.73 20.55
C SER A 171 -11.94 -3.07 21.39
N GLU A 172 -12.23 -2.86 22.68
CA GLU A 172 -11.26 -2.30 23.63
C GLU A 172 -10.01 -3.19 23.77
N ALA A 173 -10.16 -4.52 23.73
CA ALA A 173 -9.03 -5.44 23.80
C ALA A 173 -8.07 -5.28 22.61
N GLU A 174 -8.60 -5.13 21.39
CA GLU A 174 -7.79 -4.87 20.19
C GLU A 174 -7.14 -3.49 20.25
N TYR A 175 -7.86 -2.48 20.75
CA TYR A 175 -7.31 -1.15 20.97
C TYR A 175 -6.10 -1.21 21.93
N GLN A 176 -6.23 -1.87 23.08
CA GLN A 176 -5.11 -2.03 24.03
C GLN A 176 -3.93 -2.82 23.43
N ALA A 177 -4.20 -3.83 22.59
CA ALA A 177 -3.14 -4.52 21.85
C ALA A 177 -2.39 -3.56 20.89
N ASN A 178 -3.14 -2.72 20.18
CA ASN A 178 -2.57 -1.69 19.30
C ASN A 178 -1.82 -0.60 20.06
N VAL A 179 -2.27 -0.21 21.27
CA VAL A 179 -1.54 0.72 22.13
C VAL A 179 -0.18 0.13 22.50
N LYS A 180 -0.12 -1.15 22.84
CA LYS A 180 1.14 -1.85 23.15
C LYS A 180 2.06 -1.96 21.92
N GLN A 181 1.50 -2.20 20.75
CA GLN A 181 2.27 -2.45 19.53
C GLN A 181 2.75 -1.16 18.84
N PHE A 182 1.88 -0.16 18.72
CA PHE A 182 2.11 1.04 17.92
C PHE A 182 2.14 2.34 18.75
N GLY A 183 1.81 2.27 20.04
CA GLY A 183 1.63 3.45 20.88
C GLY A 183 0.20 4.01 20.82
N ALA A 184 -0.16 4.80 21.84
CA ALA A 184 -1.52 5.31 22.01
C ALA A 184 -1.98 6.24 20.88
N GLU A 185 -1.07 7.08 20.36
CA GLU A 185 -1.37 8.01 19.28
C GLU A 185 -1.80 7.26 18.01
N VAL A 186 -1.01 6.28 17.57
CA VAL A 186 -1.34 5.46 16.41
C VAL A 186 -2.60 4.65 16.68
N ALA A 187 -2.68 3.96 17.83
CA ALA A 187 -3.83 3.12 18.18
C ALA A 187 -5.17 3.89 18.14
N ASN A 188 -5.16 5.18 18.50
CA ASN A 188 -6.34 6.04 18.40
C ASN A 188 -6.82 6.19 16.97
N THR A 189 -5.91 6.35 16.00
CA THR A 189 -6.27 6.49 14.59
C THR A 189 -6.81 5.19 13.98
N LEU A 190 -6.45 4.03 14.56
CA LEU A 190 -6.86 2.69 14.10
C LEU A 190 -8.25 2.25 14.59
N ARG A 191 -8.95 3.09 15.38
CA ARG A 191 -10.28 2.78 15.91
C ARG A 191 -11.36 2.87 14.85
N ILE A 192 -12.09 1.78 14.63
CA ILE A 192 -13.18 1.71 13.64
C ILE A 192 -14.37 2.59 14.06
N ASP A 193 -14.70 2.63 15.35
CA ASP A 193 -15.80 3.44 15.89
C ASP A 193 -15.54 4.95 15.80
N LYS A 194 -14.27 5.35 15.65
CA LYS A 194 -13.81 6.74 15.52
C LYS A 194 -13.27 7.08 14.15
N ALA A 195 -13.47 6.21 13.15
CA ALA A 195 -12.84 6.33 11.84
C ALA A 195 -13.11 7.68 11.15
N GLN A 196 -14.37 8.14 11.16
CA GLN A 196 -14.75 9.42 10.54
C GLN A 196 -14.19 10.62 11.31
N GLU A 197 -14.30 10.61 12.65
CA GLU A 197 -13.75 11.66 13.51
C GLU A 197 -12.23 11.81 13.31
N ASN A 198 -11.51 10.68 13.31
CA ASN A 198 -10.07 10.64 13.09
C ASN A 198 -9.67 11.12 11.69
N LEU A 199 -10.44 10.72 10.67
CA LEU A 199 -10.21 11.14 9.28
C LEU A 199 -10.29 12.67 9.17
N VAL A 200 -11.39 13.26 9.66
CA VAL A 200 -11.62 14.70 9.57
C VAL A 200 -10.61 15.46 10.42
N ALA A 201 -10.32 14.99 11.62
CA ALA A 201 -9.32 15.60 12.49
C ALA A 201 -7.92 15.60 11.84
N GLN A 202 -7.53 14.49 11.19
CA GLN A 202 -6.26 14.42 10.47
C GLN A 202 -6.24 15.37 9.27
N ALA A 203 -7.30 15.40 8.46
CA ALA A 203 -7.38 16.28 7.29
C ALA A 203 -7.27 17.75 7.71
N GLN A 204 -8.01 18.15 8.75
CA GLN A 204 -7.95 19.50 9.31
C GLN A 204 -6.59 19.80 9.91
N ALA A 205 -5.97 18.88 10.65
CA ALA A 205 -4.64 19.12 11.23
C ALA A 205 -3.57 19.28 10.14
N GLY A 206 -3.58 18.38 9.15
CA GLY A 206 -2.59 18.33 8.08
C GLY A 206 -2.75 19.41 7.01
N ASN A 207 -3.98 19.86 6.74
CA ASN A 207 -4.33 20.83 5.68
C ASN A 207 -3.59 20.51 4.37
N TYR A 208 -3.84 19.31 3.85
CA TYR A 208 -3.02 18.72 2.82
C TYR A 208 -3.26 19.35 1.45
N ASP A 209 -4.48 19.85 1.20
CA ASP A 209 -4.80 20.55 -0.05
C ASP A 209 -4.74 22.09 0.05
N GLY A 210 -4.62 22.63 1.26
CA GLY A 210 -4.58 24.07 1.53
C GLY A 210 -5.94 24.72 1.81
N ASP A 211 -7.05 23.98 1.75
CA ASP A 211 -8.42 24.46 2.01
C ASP A 211 -9.05 23.73 3.20
N ARG A 212 -9.31 24.47 4.29
CA ARG A 212 -9.92 23.91 5.52
C ARG A 212 -11.45 23.90 5.49
N SER A 213 -12.09 24.38 4.42
CA SER A 213 -13.54 24.55 4.38
C SER A 213 -14.30 23.21 4.24
N PHE A 214 -13.67 22.20 3.65
CA PHE A 214 -14.16 20.81 3.58
C PHE A 214 -12.98 19.84 3.47
N VAL A 215 -13.24 18.53 3.54
CA VAL A 215 -12.21 17.51 3.28
C VAL A 215 -12.30 17.08 1.83
N SER A 216 -11.26 17.31 1.04
CA SER A 216 -11.26 16.99 -0.38
C SER A 216 -10.66 15.61 -0.67
N GLU A 217 -10.85 15.13 -1.90
CA GLU A 217 -10.11 13.96 -2.39
C GLU A 217 -8.60 14.22 -2.46
N ALA A 218 -8.18 15.46 -2.73
CA ALA A 218 -6.78 15.85 -2.71
C ALA A 218 -6.18 15.72 -1.30
N ASP A 219 -6.92 16.06 -0.24
CA ASP A 219 -6.44 15.87 1.13
C ASP A 219 -6.07 14.42 1.39
N ALA A 220 -6.97 13.51 1.03
CA ALA A 220 -6.79 12.09 1.24
C ALA A 220 -5.61 11.56 0.43
N LEU A 221 -5.56 11.85 -0.87
CA LEU A 221 -4.48 11.38 -1.74
C LEU A 221 -3.11 11.88 -1.28
N ILE A 222 -3.02 13.16 -0.91
CA ILE A 222 -1.76 13.75 -0.43
C ILE A 222 -1.37 13.16 0.93
N ALA A 223 -2.31 12.95 1.84
CA ALA A 223 -2.04 12.25 3.11
C ALA A 223 -1.45 10.84 2.87
N TYR A 224 -1.98 10.09 1.90
CA TYR A 224 -1.42 8.81 1.48
C TYR A 224 -0.01 8.97 0.90
N LEU A 225 0.23 9.89 -0.02
CA LEU A 225 1.57 10.11 -0.58
C LEU A 225 2.59 10.49 0.50
N GLN A 226 2.18 11.29 1.48
CA GLN A 226 3.05 11.75 2.57
C GLN A 226 3.47 10.62 3.53
N VAL A 227 2.72 9.51 3.60
CA VAL A 227 3.08 8.36 4.45
C VAL A 227 4.01 7.35 3.75
N LEU A 228 4.14 7.42 2.42
CA LEU A 228 4.91 6.43 1.67
C LEU A 228 6.40 6.50 2.01
N GLY A 229 6.88 5.41 2.63
CA GLY A 229 8.29 5.22 2.98
C GLY A 229 8.74 5.90 4.26
N THR A 230 7.82 6.44 5.07
CA THR A 230 8.15 7.14 6.33
C THR A 230 8.10 6.23 7.56
N MET A 231 7.48 5.05 7.44
CA MET A 231 7.22 4.16 8.58
C MET A 231 8.45 3.38 9.06
N VAL A 232 9.46 3.20 8.20
CA VAL A 232 10.69 2.47 8.53
C VAL A 232 11.83 3.47 8.72
N ASP A 233 12.48 3.40 9.89
CA ASP A 233 13.71 4.14 10.15
C ASP A 233 14.91 3.38 9.59
N PHE A 234 15.23 3.65 8.32
CA PHE A 234 16.35 3.01 7.61
C PHE A 234 17.73 3.30 8.21
N SER A 235 17.87 4.30 9.10
CA SER A 235 19.14 4.52 9.81
C SER A 235 19.45 3.39 10.81
N LYS A 236 18.41 2.68 11.26
CA LYS A 236 18.50 1.55 12.20
C LYS A 236 18.52 0.20 11.51
N VAL A 237 18.19 0.15 10.22
CA VAL A 237 18.16 -1.09 9.43
C VAL A 237 19.53 -1.31 8.81
N LYS A 238 20.24 -2.36 9.25
CA LYS A 238 21.54 -2.70 8.67
C LYS A 238 21.37 -3.70 7.53
N PRO A 239 22.11 -3.57 6.41
CA PRO A 239 22.04 -4.51 5.30
C PRO A 239 22.30 -5.97 5.71
N GLU A 240 23.17 -6.21 6.69
CA GLU A 240 23.52 -7.54 7.18
C GLU A 240 22.33 -8.25 7.84
N ASP A 241 21.48 -7.49 8.55
CA ASP A 241 20.27 -8.01 9.22
C ASP A 241 19.21 -8.47 8.22
N LEU A 242 19.30 -7.99 6.98
CA LEU A 242 18.37 -8.28 5.90
C LEU A 242 18.76 -9.52 5.06
N VAL A 243 20.00 -10.00 5.18
CA VAL A 243 20.52 -11.12 4.37
C VAL A 243 19.77 -12.42 4.68
N LYS A 244 19.32 -12.62 5.91
CA LYS A 244 18.62 -13.84 6.34
C LYS A 244 17.22 -14.02 5.74
N TYR A 245 16.66 -12.96 5.15
CA TYR A 245 15.34 -12.97 4.49
C TYR A 245 15.46 -13.19 2.96
N ARG A 246 16.68 -13.43 2.44
CA ARG A 246 16.96 -13.65 1.01
C ARG A 246 17.15 -15.12 0.68
#